data_AF-A0A815VPP9-F1
#
_entry.id   AF-A0A815VPP9-F1
#
_cell.length_a   1.000
_cell.length_b   1.000
_cell.length_c   1.000
_cell.angle_alpha   90.00
_cell.angle_beta   90.00
_cell.angle_gamma   90.00
#
_symmetry.space_group_name_H-M   'P 1'
#
loop_
_entity.id
_entity.type
_entity.pdbx_description
1 polymer ?
#
loop_
_entity_poly.entity_id
_entity_poly.type
_entity_poly.pdbx_seq_one_letter_code
_entity_poly.pdbx_strand_id
1 'polypeptide(L)'
;MDFFNTNQFKPPANVKAGARRLVLNVEHFQTNYFIVIIILSIYCIITTPALLFVLLATGAGCYLVSLKNRESQLTIMGKQVALTHQYLAVFCLCIPLLLMVGAGSAIFWILGASVFVIFLHALFHQTPNQEAFGVQMEEA
;
A
#
# COMPACT_ATOMS: atom_id res chain seq x y z
N MET A 1 16.89 -16.56 5.92
CA MET A 1 16.75 -15.28 5.19
C MET A 1 16.65 -15.60 3.70
N ASP A 2 15.70 -16.45 3.32
CA ASP A 2 15.64 -17.02 1.96
C ASP A 2 15.21 -15.99 0.92
N PHE A 3 14.51 -14.93 1.34
CA PHE A 3 14.07 -13.83 0.49
C PHE A 3 15.20 -13.12 -0.29
N PHE A 4 16.41 -13.08 0.26
CA PHE A 4 17.56 -12.44 -0.42
C PHE A 4 18.50 -13.45 -1.09
N ASN A 5 18.12 -14.74 -1.13
CA ASN A 5 18.97 -15.77 -1.70
C ASN A 5 18.91 -15.73 -3.24
N THR A 6 19.79 -14.91 -3.81
CA THR A 6 19.85 -14.68 -5.27
C THR A 6 20.19 -15.96 -6.07
N ASN A 7 20.73 -17.00 -5.42
CA ASN A 7 21.02 -18.29 -6.05
C ASN A 7 19.76 -19.04 -6.52
N GLN A 8 18.58 -18.65 -6.02
CA GLN A 8 17.29 -19.25 -6.38
C GLN A 8 16.54 -18.48 -7.47
N PHE A 9 17.17 -17.48 -8.09
CA PHE A 9 16.56 -16.74 -9.20
C PHE A 9 16.71 -17.51 -10.51
N LYS A 10 15.65 -18.16 -10.97
CA LYS A 10 15.61 -18.82 -12.28
C LYS A 10 14.31 -18.48 -13.01
N PRO A 11 14.37 -18.14 -14.31
CA PRO A 11 13.17 -17.86 -15.09
C PRO A 11 12.21 -19.07 -15.11
N PRO A 12 10.89 -18.84 -15.17
CA PRO A 12 9.92 -19.93 -15.29
C PRO A 12 10.02 -20.59 -16.67
N ALA A 13 9.98 -21.93 -16.70
CA ALA A 13 10.02 -22.71 -17.93
C ALA A 13 8.77 -22.50 -18.81
N ASN A 14 7.61 -22.25 -18.18
CA ASN A 14 6.36 -21.94 -18.87
C ASN A 14 5.44 -21.05 -18.00
N VAL A 15 4.43 -20.44 -18.62
CA VAL A 15 3.47 -19.54 -17.96
C VAL A 15 2.66 -20.21 -16.84
N LYS A 16 2.31 -21.50 -16.98
CA LYS A 16 1.56 -22.25 -15.96
C LYS A 16 2.41 -22.48 -14.70
N ALA A 17 3.68 -22.84 -14.90
CA ALA A 17 4.67 -22.95 -13.83
C ALA A 17 4.83 -21.58 -13.17
N GLY A 18 5.06 -20.51 -13.94
CA GLY A 18 5.20 -19.13 -13.43
C GLY A 18 4.02 -18.68 -12.56
N ALA A 19 2.78 -18.88 -13.00
CA ALA A 19 1.58 -18.55 -12.22
C ALA A 19 1.51 -19.33 -10.90
N ARG A 20 1.92 -20.61 -10.90
CA ARG A 20 2.01 -21.43 -9.67
C ARG A 20 3.11 -20.92 -8.73
N ARG A 21 4.27 -20.52 -9.28
CA ARG A 21 5.38 -19.92 -8.50
C ARG A 21 4.93 -18.65 -7.79
N LEU A 22 4.19 -17.80 -8.50
CA LEU A 22 3.66 -16.57 -7.97
C LEU A 22 2.80 -16.82 -6.72
N VAL A 23 1.82 -17.72 -6.81
CA VAL A 23 0.90 -18.01 -5.68
C VAL A 23 1.66 -18.54 -4.47
N LEU A 24 2.54 -19.53 -4.67
CA LEU A 24 3.30 -20.16 -3.58
C LEU A 24 4.27 -19.17 -2.91
N ASN A 25 4.96 -18.34 -3.70
CA ASN A 25 5.88 -17.35 -3.17
C ASN A 25 5.16 -16.17 -2.49
N VAL A 26 4.00 -15.75 -2.98
CA VAL A 26 3.15 -14.73 -2.33
C VAL A 26 2.72 -15.17 -0.94
N GLU A 27 2.29 -16.42 -0.80
CA GLU A 27 1.90 -16.99 0.48
C GLU A 27 3.12 -17.17 1.42
N HIS A 28 4.25 -17.65 0.89
CA HIS A 28 5.45 -17.90 1.68
C HIS A 28 6.15 -16.62 2.17
N PHE A 29 6.18 -15.55 1.35
CA PHE A 29 6.88 -14.30 1.65
C PHE A 29 5.94 -13.13 1.97
N GLN A 30 4.68 -13.40 2.34
CA GLN A 30 3.66 -12.37 2.61
C GLN A 30 4.17 -11.25 3.53
N THR A 31 4.82 -11.59 4.64
CA THR A 31 5.36 -10.59 5.59
C THR A 31 6.47 -9.73 4.98
N ASN A 32 7.36 -10.31 4.17
CA ASN A 32 8.41 -9.56 3.49
C ASN A 32 7.83 -8.61 2.44
N TYR A 33 6.84 -9.06 1.68
CA TYR A 33 6.14 -8.21 0.72
C TYR A 33 5.37 -7.08 1.40
N PHE A 34 4.77 -7.33 2.57
CA PHE A 34 4.13 -6.29 3.36
C PHE A 34 5.12 -5.20 3.79
N ILE A 35 6.33 -5.59 4.23
CA ILE A 35 7.40 -4.64 4.55
C ILE A 35 7.82 -3.84 3.30
N VAL A 36 7.98 -4.48 2.14
CA VAL A 36 8.30 -3.80 0.87
C VAL A 36 7.23 -2.78 0.50
N ILE A 37 5.94 -3.14 0.63
CA ILE A 37 4.81 -2.23 0.40
C ILE A 37 4.88 -1.02 1.33
N ILE A 38 5.17 -1.20 2.61
CA ILE A 38 5.31 -0.09 3.57
C ILE A 38 6.46 0.83 3.16
N ILE A 39 7.63 0.27 2.82
CA ILE A 39 8.80 1.06 2.40
C ILE A 39 8.49 1.85 1.12
N LEU A 40 7.89 1.21 0.11
CA LEU A 40 7.46 1.88 -1.14
C LEU A 40 6.42 2.96 -0.88
N SER A 41 5.49 2.73 0.06
CA SER A 41 4.47 3.71 0.43
C SER A 41 5.11 4.96 1.06
N ILE A 42 6.02 4.78 2.02
CA ILE A 42 6.77 5.88 2.64
C ILE A 42 7.59 6.63 1.58
N TYR A 43 8.29 5.90 0.71
CA TYR A 43 9.06 6.49 -0.39
C TYR A 43 8.17 7.35 -1.30
N CYS A 44 7.01 6.83 -1.72
CA CYS A 44 6.09 7.57 -2.59
C CYS A 44 5.55 8.85 -1.93
N ILE A 45 5.24 8.80 -0.62
CA ILE A 45 4.80 9.97 0.15
C ILE A 45 5.90 11.05 0.20
N ILE A 46 7.16 10.65 0.41
CA ILE A 46 8.30 11.58 0.48
C ILE A 46 8.61 12.18 -0.91
N THR A 47 8.57 11.37 -1.97
CA THR A 47 8.88 11.82 -3.33
C THR A 47 7.77 12.67 -3.95
N THR A 48 6.55 12.63 -3.40
CA THR A 48 5.41 13.41 -3.91
C THR A 48 5.14 14.63 -3.01
N PRO A 49 5.79 15.78 -3.23
CA PRO A 49 5.67 16.96 -2.35
C PRO A 49 4.24 17.47 -2.22
N ALA A 50 3.43 17.31 -3.28
CA ALA A 50 2.04 17.74 -3.28
C ALA A 50 1.16 16.88 -2.35
N LEU A 51 1.39 15.56 -2.30
CA LEU A 51 0.65 14.65 -1.44
C LEU A 51 1.02 14.85 0.04
N LEU A 52 2.30 15.08 0.30
CA LEU A 52 2.79 15.42 1.63
C LEU A 52 2.16 16.72 2.15
N PHE A 53 2.07 17.76 1.30
CA PHE A 53 1.44 19.03 1.67
C PHE A 53 -0.02 18.87 2.05
N VAL A 54 -0.81 18.13 1.26
CA VAL A 54 -2.23 17.89 1.58
C VAL A 54 -2.38 17.04 2.83
N LEU A 55 -1.55 16.02 3.02
CA LEU A 55 -1.57 15.19 4.24
C LEU A 55 -1.30 16.05 5.49
N LEU A 56 -0.31 16.95 5.42
CA LEU A 56 -0.02 17.89 6.50
C LEU A 56 -1.15 18.89 6.71
N ALA A 57 -1.75 19.44 5.64
CA ALA A 57 -2.88 20.36 5.72
C ALA A 57 -4.12 19.70 6.33
N THR A 58 -4.45 18.47 5.94
CA THR A 58 -5.54 17.67 6.52
C THR A 58 -5.25 17.34 7.98
N GLY A 59 -4.02 16.92 8.31
CA GLY A 59 -3.61 16.63 9.68
C GLY A 59 -3.69 17.87 10.59
N ALA A 60 -3.22 19.01 10.11
CA ALA A 60 -3.34 20.29 10.80
C ALA A 60 -4.80 20.72 10.95
N GLY A 61 -5.64 20.55 9.92
CA GLY A 61 -7.08 20.81 9.99
C GLY A 61 -7.79 19.96 11.05
N CYS A 62 -7.53 18.65 11.08
CA CYS A 62 -8.04 17.75 12.10
C CYS A 62 -7.55 18.11 13.51
N TYR A 63 -6.27 18.48 13.65
CA TYR A 63 -5.71 18.92 14.93
C TYR A 63 -6.36 20.21 15.43
N LEU A 64 -6.55 21.21 14.55
CA LEU A 64 -7.23 22.45 14.88
C LEU A 64 -8.69 22.21 15.27
N VAL A 65 -9.40 21.33 14.55
CA VAL A 65 -10.78 20.94 14.89
C VAL A 65 -10.83 20.25 16.26
N SER A 66 -9.91 19.33 16.51
CA SER A 66 -9.80 18.63 17.80
C SER A 66 -9.50 19.59 18.96
N LEU A 67 -8.55 20.52 18.76
CA LEU A 67 -8.21 21.55 19.74
C LEU A 67 -9.39 22.48 20.01
N LYS A 68 -10.05 22.97 18.95
CA LYS A 68 -11.22 23.86 19.04
C LYS A 68 -12.37 23.19 19.78
N ASN A 69 -12.63 21.91 19.51
CA ASN A 69 -13.69 21.16 20.20
C ASN A 69 -13.38 20.94 21.69
N ARG A 70 -12.09 20.81 22.04
CA ARG A 70 -11.63 20.66 23.42
C ARG A 70 -11.72 21.96 24.22
N GLU A 71 -11.54 23.12 23.58
CA GLU A 71 -11.65 24.44 24.21
C GLU A 71 -13.09 24.97 24.25
N SER A 72 -13.88 24.80 23.19
CA SER A 72 -15.31 25.11 23.20
C SER A 72 -16.09 24.12 22.34
N GLN A 73 -17.12 23.52 22.91
CA GLN A 73 -18.03 22.69 22.15
C GLN A 73 -18.70 23.59 21.11
N LEU A 74 -18.34 23.40 19.82
CA LEU A 74 -18.88 24.22 18.74
C LEU A 74 -20.40 24.07 18.72
N THR A 75 -21.07 25.09 19.24
CA THR A 75 -22.51 25.16 19.37
C THR A 75 -23.00 26.02 18.23
N ILE A 76 -23.29 25.40 17.08
CA ILE A 76 -23.95 26.11 15.97
C ILE A 76 -25.45 26.13 16.30
N MET A 77 -26.00 27.33 16.45
CA MET A 77 -27.44 27.55 16.58
C MET A 77 -28.08 26.85 17.82
N GLY A 78 -27.36 26.78 18.94
CA GLY A 78 -27.87 26.23 20.21
C GLY A 78 -27.85 24.70 20.33
N LYS A 79 -27.38 23.96 19.30
CA LYS A 79 -27.15 22.51 19.37
C LYS A 79 -25.65 22.20 19.34
N GLN A 80 -25.19 21.34 20.25
CA GLN A 80 -23.82 20.81 20.21
C GLN A 80 -23.63 20.04 18.91
N VAL A 81 -22.70 20.52 18.07
CA VAL A 81 -22.33 19.79 16.86
C VAL A 81 -21.43 18.65 17.27
N ALA A 82 -21.92 17.41 17.11
CA ALA A 82 -21.15 16.22 17.39
C ALA A 82 -19.83 16.23 16.61
N LEU A 83 -18.74 15.81 17.27
CA LEU A 83 -17.39 15.68 16.70
C LEU A 83 -17.41 14.96 15.33
N THR A 84 -18.27 13.94 15.20
CA THR A 84 -18.46 13.17 13.96
C THR A 84 -18.82 14.05 12.77
N HIS A 85 -19.66 15.07 12.93
CA HIS A 85 -20.05 15.97 11.85
C HIS A 85 -18.92 16.94 11.47
N GLN A 86 -18.08 17.32 12.42
CA GLN A 86 -16.94 18.21 12.18
C GLN A 86 -15.85 17.46 11.40
N TYR A 87 -15.53 16.22 11.80
CA TYR A 87 -14.64 15.36 11.03
C TYR A 87 -15.22 15.04 9.65
N LEU A 88 -16.52 14.75 9.55
CA LEU A 88 -17.16 14.51 8.26
C LEU A 88 -17.04 15.72 7.32
N ALA A 89 -17.23 16.94 7.82
CA ALA A 89 -17.05 18.16 7.03
C ALA A 89 -15.60 18.35 6.55
N VAL A 90 -14.61 18.10 7.43
CA VAL A 90 -13.18 18.14 7.07
C VAL A 90 -12.85 17.10 6.01
N PHE A 91 -13.35 15.86 6.17
CA PHE A 91 -13.16 14.79 5.18
C PHE A 91 -13.82 15.14 3.84
N CYS A 92 -15.05 15.65 3.86
CA CYS A 92 -15.78 16.03 2.66
C CYS A 92 -15.06 17.13 1.87
N LEU A 93 -14.36 18.05 2.55
CA LEU A 93 -13.55 19.09 1.91
C LEU A 93 -12.15 18.58 1.50
N CYS A 94 -11.56 17.64 2.26
CA CYS A 94 -10.25 17.06 1.94
C CYS A 94 -10.29 16.10 0.75
N ILE A 95 -11.34 15.29 0.59
CA ILE A 95 -11.47 14.32 -0.51
C ILE A 95 -11.29 14.98 -1.90
N PRO A 96 -12.03 16.04 -2.28
CA PRO A 96 -11.84 16.69 -3.58
C PRO A 96 -10.46 17.31 -3.71
N LEU A 97 -9.90 17.86 -2.63
CA LEU A 97 -8.57 18.47 -2.61
C LEU A 97 -7.46 17.42 -2.84
N LEU A 98 -7.59 16.24 -2.23
CA LEU A 98 -6.74 15.07 -2.46
C LEU A 98 -6.80 14.60 -3.91
N LEU A 99 -8.00 14.55 -4.50
CA LEU A 99 -8.18 14.17 -5.90
C LEU A 99 -7.52 15.18 -6.84
N MET A 100 -7.67 16.49 -6.60
CA MET A 100 -7.06 17.56 -7.40
C MET A 100 -5.53 17.55 -7.35
N VAL A 101 -4.97 17.19 -6.19
CA VAL A 101 -3.52 17.12 -5.98
C VAL A 101 -2.91 15.80 -6.50
N GLY A 102 -3.73 14.92 -7.07
CA GLY A 102 -3.25 13.70 -7.72
C GLY A 102 -3.05 12.53 -6.78
N ALA A 103 -3.79 12.47 -5.65
CA ALA A 103 -3.79 11.30 -4.77
C ALA A 103 -4.09 9.99 -5.52
N GLY A 104 -4.95 10.04 -6.54
CA GLY A 104 -5.20 8.89 -7.42
C GLY A 104 -3.94 8.41 -8.14
N SER A 105 -3.11 9.33 -8.65
CA SER A 105 -1.84 8.98 -9.31
C SER A 105 -0.85 8.35 -8.34
N ALA A 106 -0.77 8.85 -7.10
CA ALA A 106 0.13 8.29 -6.10
C ALA A 106 -0.32 6.89 -5.63
N ILE A 107 -1.62 6.69 -5.38
CA ILE A 107 -2.18 5.38 -5.04
C ILE A 107 -1.94 4.39 -6.18
N PHE A 108 -2.22 4.81 -7.42
CA PHE A 108 -1.91 4.02 -8.60
C PHE A 108 -0.43 3.65 -8.65
N TRP A 109 0.46 4.59 -8.31
CA TRP A 109 1.89 4.32 -8.39
C TRP A 109 2.37 3.35 -7.31
N ILE A 110 1.91 3.51 -6.07
CA ILE A 110 2.23 2.60 -4.96
C ILE A 110 1.72 1.20 -5.27
N LEU A 111 0.47 1.06 -5.70
CA LEU A 111 -0.12 -0.23 -6.05
C LEU A 111 0.59 -0.86 -7.25
N GLY A 112 0.82 -0.09 -8.32
CA GLY A 112 1.49 -0.57 -9.52
C GLY A 112 2.92 -1.03 -9.24
N ALA A 113 3.72 -0.19 -8.55
CA ALA A 113 5.11 -0.50 -8.22
C ALA A 113 5.21 -1.68 -7.25
N SER A 114 4.35 -1.76 -6.23
CA SER A 114 4.35 -2.89 -5.31
C SER A 114 3.97 -4.20 -6.00
N VAL A 115 2.88 -4.22 -6.78
CA VAL A 115 2.48 -5.40 -7.55
C VAL A 115 3.59 -5.80 -8.51
N PHE A 116 4.21 -4.85 -9.21
CA PHE A 116 5.31 -5.14 -10.14
C PHE A 116 6.53 -5.75 -9.44
N VAL A 117 6.97 -5.17 -8.32
CA VAL A 117 8.13 -5.68 -7.55
C VAL A 117 7.85 -7.05 -6.95
N ILE A 118 6.66 -7.24 -6.36
CA ILE A 118 6.25 -8.52 -5.76
C ILE A 118 6.13 -9.58 -6.86
N PHE A 119 5.48 -9.25 -7.98
CA PHE A 119 5.30 -10.15 -9.11
C PHE A 119 6.63 -10.57 -9.71
N LEU A 120 7.55 -9.63 -9.92
CA LEU A 120 8.88 -9.93 -10.43
C LEU A 120 9.66 -10.80 -9.44
N HIS A 121 9.67 -10.46 -8.15
CA HIS A 121 10.33 -11.29 -7.14
C HIS A 121 9.74 -12.71 -7.09
N ALA A 122 8.41 -12.81 -7.03
CA ALA A 122 7.69 -14.08 -6.89
C ALA A 122 7.74 -14.96 -8.16
N LEU A 123 7.88 -14.38 -9.36
CA LEU A 123 8.04 -15.16 -10.59
C LEU A 123 9.43 -15.78 -10.70
N PHE A 124 10.46 -15.03 -10.32
CA PHE A 124 11.84 -15.44 -10.54
C PHE A 124 12.42 -16.23 -9.37
N HIS A 125 11.87 -16.12 -8.16
CA HIS A 125 12.34 -16.86 -6.99
C HIS A 125 11.83 -18.33 -6.99
N GLN A 126 12.72 -19.30 -6.81
CA GLN A 126 12.36 -20.73 -6.67
C GLN A 126 12.52 -21.22 -5.23
N THR A 127 11.43 -21.64 -4.60
CA THR A 127 11.47 -22.33 -3.30
C THR A 127 11.62 -23.85 -3.49
N PRO A 128 12.12 -24.60 -2.49
CA PRO A 128 12.30 -26.07 -2.58
C PRO A 128 10.99 -26.82 -2.92
N ASN A 129 9.86 -26.35 -2.40
CA ASN A 129 8.53 -26.89 -2.70
C ASN A 129 8.17 -26.77 -4.20
N GLN A 130 8.72 -25.76 -4.87
CA GLN A 130 8.52 -25.52 -6.30
C GLN A 130 9.40 -26.41 -7.17
N GLU A 131 10.60 -26.78 -6.70
CA GLU A 131 11.48 -27.72 -7.42
C GLU A 131 10.88 -29.14 -7.38
N ALA A 132 10.42 -29.61 -6.22
CA ALA A 132 9.75 -30.90 -6.10
C ALA A 132 8.50 -31.03 -7.00
N PHE A 133 7.72 -29.94 -7.11
CA PHE A 133 6.55 -29.90 -8.00
C PHE A 133 6.93 -29.77 -9.49
N GLY A 134 8.01 -29.05 -9.81
CA GLY A 134 8.51 -28.92 -11.18
C GLY A 134 8.91 -30.27 -11.78
N VAL A 135 9.57 -31.11 -10.97
CA VAL A 135 9.96 -32.48 -11.36
C VAL A 135 8.73 -33.35 -11.62
N GLN A 136 7.70 -33.29 -10.77
CA GLN A 136 6.44 -34.04 -10.98
C GLN A 136 5.68 -33.68 -12.27
N MET A 137 5.83 -32.45 -12.75
CA MET A 137 5.19 -31.99 -14.00
C MET A 137 5.98 -32.36 -15.25
N GLU A 138 7.27 -32.67 -15.12
CA GLU A 138 8.12 -33.12 -16.22
C GLU A 138 8.04 -34.65 -16.40
N GLU A 139 7.66 -35.36 -15.33
CA GLU A 139 7.40 -36.80 -15.32
C GLU A 139 5.96 -37.18 -15.73
N ALA A 140 5.05 -36.22 -15.92
CA ALA A 140 3.62 -36.42 -16.22
C ALA A 140 3.23 -35.95 -17.62
#